data_AF-A0A2N1PFG9-F1
#
_entry.id   AF-A0A2N1PFG9-F1
#
_cell.length_a   1.000
_cell.length_b   1.000
_cell.length_c   1.000
_cell.angle_alpha   90.00
_cell.angle_beta   90.00
_cell.angle_gamma   90.00
#
_symmetry.space_group_name_H-M   'P 1'
#
loop_
_entity.id
_entity.type
_entity.pdbx_description
1 polymer ?
#
loop_
_entity_poly.entity_id
_entity_poly.type
_entity_poly.pdbx_seq_one_letter_code
_entity_poly.pdbx_strand_id
1 'polypeptide(L)'
;MSRKIYVFDTTLRDGEQVPGAKLNLNEKLEVAEQIAKMKVDMMEVGFPSSSQGDFEAVRAISRKIGQDVWIAALGRAVQADIDCIYGSIRAAENPLIHIVLGSSDVHVAKKFRKTPEQVIQMGVGAVKYASSLLPQVQYSLEDASRSEFEYLWQTIEAVVKAGATIINVPDTVGFAIPEEFGKLIYR
;
A
#
# COMPACT_ATOMS: atom_id res chain seq x y z
N MET A 1 17.21 -16.81 -15.97
CA MET A 1 15.76 -16.74 -15.74
C MET A 1 15.26 -15.43 -16.31
N SER A 2 14.11 -15.40 -16.99
CA SER A 2 13.47 -14.15 -17.42
C SER A 2 12.97 -13.36 -16.20
N ARG A 3 13.05 -12.02 -16.26
CA ARG A 3 12.52 -11.15 -15.20
C ARG A 3 11.01 -11.37 -15.06
N LYS A 4 10.53 -11.65 -13.84
CA LYS A 4 9.10 -11.69 -13.53
C LYS A 4 8.60 -10.25 -13.29
N ILE A 5 7.48 -9.89 -13.94
CA ILE A 5 6.77 -8.63 -13.71
C ILE A 5 5.48 -8.99 -13.01
N TYR A 6 5.24 -8.39 -11.84
CA TYR A 6 4.02 -8.59 -11.07
C TYR A 6 3.00 -7.51 -11.43
N VAL A 7 1.73 -7.88 -11.54
CA VAL A 7 0.62 -6.95 -11.73
C VAL A 7 -0.12 -6.76 -10.41
N PHE A 8 -0.14 -5.53 -9.91
CA PHE A 8 -0.86 -5.13 -8.70
C PHE A 8 -2.03 -4.22 -9.07
N ASP A 9 -3.25 -4.74 -8.96
CA ASP A 9 -4.47 -3.99 -9.22
C ASP A 9 -4.93 -3.26 -7.97
N THR A 10 -5.29 -1.97 -8.10
CA THR A 10 -5.83 -1.15 -7.00
C THR A 10 -7.19 -0.53 -7.37
N THR A 11 -7.93 -1.13 -8.31
CA THR A 11 -9.23 -0.64 -8.76
C THR A 11 -10.21 -0.50 -7.60
N LEU A 12 -10.21 -1.47 -6.67
CA LEU A 12 -11.09 -1.50 -5.50
C LEU A 12 -10.62 -0.62 -4.33
N ARG A 13 -9.50 0.11 -4.48
CA ARG A 13 -9.00 1.05 -3.47
C ARG A 13 -8.77 2.41 -4.07
N ASP A 14 -7.79 2.57 -4.96
CA ASP A 14 -7.47 3.86 -5.58
C ASP A 14 -8.55 4.28 -6.59
N GLY A 15 -9.04 3.33 -7.40
CA GLY A 15 -10.11 3.59 -8.37
C GLY A 15 -11.42 4.04 -7.70
N GLU A 16 -11.77 3.43 -6.55
CA GLU A 16 -12.98 3.79 -5.80
C GLU A 16 -12.93 5.21 -5.19
N GLN A 17 -11.75 5.82 -5.04
CA GLN A 17 -11.64 7.19 -4.51
C GLN A 17 -12.14 8.25 -5.48
N VAL A 18 -12.35 7.90 -6.75
CA VAL A 18 -12.90 8.82 -7.75
C VAL A 18 -14.33 9.23 -7.36
N PRO A 19 -14.65 10.53 -7.33
CA PRO A 19 -16.00 10.99 -7.05
C PRO A 19 -17.05 10.32 -7.97
N GLY A 20 -18.05 9.67 -7.36
CA GLY A 20 -19.10 8.95 -8.08
C GLY A 20 -18.80 7.48 -8.37
N ALA A 21 -17.59 6.98 -8.07
CA ALA A 21 -17.19 5.58 -8.28
C ALA A 21 -17.33 4.70 -7.02
N LYS A 22 -18.08 5.16 -6.00
CA LYS A 22 -18.29 4.38 -4.78
C LYS A 22 -19.08 3.12 -5.07
N LEU A 23 -18.55 1.99 -4.63
CA LEU A 23 -19.14 0.68 -4.84
C LEU A 23 -19.74 0.16 -3.54
N ASN A 24 -20.92 -0.43 -3.61
CA ASN A 24 -21.46 -1.22 -2.51
C ASN A 24 -20.75 -2.58 -2.43
N LEU A 25 -21.00 -3.34 -1.35
CA LEU A 25 -20.35 -4.63 -1.12
C LEU A 25 -20.49 -5.62 -2.29
N ASN A 26 -21.69 -5.73 -2.86
CA ASN A 26 -21.94 -6.69 -3.94
C ASN A 26 -21.20 -6.28 -5.22
N GLU A 27 -21.20 -4.99 -5.53
CA GLU A 27 -20.44 -4.43 -6.67
C GLU A 27 -18.93 -4.66 -6.48
N LYS A 28 -18.39 -4.45 -5.27
CA LYS A 28 -16.98 -4.74 -4.99
C LYS A 28 -16.65 -6.21 -5.20
N LEU A 29 -17.52 -7.12 -4.76
CA LEU A 29 -17.32 -8.56 -4.94
C LEU A 29 -17.36 -8.95 -6.43
N GLU A 30 -18.29 -8.40 -7.20
CA GLU A 30 -18.38 -8.65 -8.64
C GLU A 30 -17.13 -8.16 -9.37
N VAL A 31 -16.66 -6.94 -9.09
CA VAL A 31 -15.43 -6.40 -9.65
C VAL A 31 -14.22 -7.23 -9.24
N ALA A 32 -14.11 -7.60 -7.96
CA ALA A 32 -13.03 -8.45 -7.46
C ALA A 32 -12.96 -9.80 -8.19
N GLU A 33 -14.11 -10.44 -8.46
CA GLU A 33 -14.15 -11.69 -9.23
C GLU A 33 -13.64 -11.50 -10.66
N GLN A 34 -13.97 -10.38 -11.31
CA GLN A 34 -13.46 -10.10 -12.66
C GLN A 34 -11.95 -9.86 -12.64
N ILE A 35 -11.44 -9.13 -11.64
CA ILE A 35 -9.99 -8.89 -11.51
C ILE A 35 -9.24 -10.21 -11.26
N ALA A 36 -9.78 -11.10 -10.42
CA ALA A 36 -9.21 -12.43 -10.20
C ALA A 36 -9.17 -13.26 -11.51
N LYS A 37 -10.23 -13.21 -12.34
CA LYS A 37 -10.27 -13.87 -13.66
C LYS A 37 -9.23 -13.32 -14.65
N MET A 38 -8.85 -12.05 -14.51
CA MET A 38 -7.76 -11.45 -15.30
C MET A 38 -6.37 -11.96 -14.88
N LYS A 39 -6.27 -12.75 -13.80
CA LYS A 39 -5.03 -13.35 -13.29
C LYS A 39 -3.94 -12.33 -12.95
N VAL A 40 -4.34 -11.22 -12.34
CA VAL A 40 -3.38 -10.31 -11.69
C VAL A 40 -2.66 -11.05 -10.55
N ASP A 41 -1.43 -10.66 -10.22
CA ASP A 41 -0.70 -11.31 -9.13
C ASP A 41 -1.23 -10.87 -7.75
N MET A 42 -1.63 -9.60 -7.64
CA MET A 42 -2.02 -8.97 -6.37
C MET A 42 -3.19 -8.00 -6.58
N MET A 43 -4.08 -7.91 -5.60
CA MET A 43 -5.23 -7.00 -5.61
C MET A 43 -5.34 -6.24 -4.29
N GLU A 44 -5.41 -4.92 -4.37
CA GLU A 44 -5.70 -4.05 -3.23
C GLU A 44 -7.20 -3.81 -3.12
N VAL A 45 -7.80 -4.30 -2.04
CA VAL A 45 -9.27 -4.44 -1.93
C VAL A 45 -9.92 -3.39 -1.03
N GLY A 46 -9.17 -2.37 -0.60
CA GLY A 46 -9.71 -1.22 0.11
C GLY A 46 -8.81 -0.66 1.21
N PHE A 47 -9.39 0.26 1.99
CA PHE A 47 -8.81 0.85 3.21
C PHE A 47 -9.71 0.53 4.41
N PRO A 48 -9.50 -0.59 5.12
CA PRO A 48 -10.43 -1.10 6.11
C PRO A 48 -10.65 -0.17 7.31
N SER A 49 -9.69 0.71 7.64
CA SER A 49 -9.82 1.67 8.75
C SER A 49 -10.65 2.90 8.41
N SER A 50 -11.12 3.05 7.16
CA SER A 50 -11.99 4.15 6.73
C SER A 50 -13.36 4.09 7.41
N SER A 51 -13.96 2.90 7.51
CA SER A 51 -15.27 2.69 8.14
C SER A 51 -15.49 1.20 8.46
N GLN A 52 -16.47 0.91 9.32
CA GLN A 52 -16.88 -0.48 9.57
C GLN A 52 -17.34 -1.19 8.28
N GLY A 53 -18.00 -0.46 7.37
CA GLY A 53 -18.42 -1.00 6.07
C GLY A 53 -17.22 -1.36 5.18
N ASP A 54 -16.17 -0.53 5.18
CA ASP A 54 -14.93 -0.83 4.44
C ASP A 54 -14.21 -2.05 5.03
N PHE A 55 -14.13 -2.16 6.37
CA PHE A 55 -13.57 -3.34 7.03
C PHE A 55 -14.31 -4.63 6.65
N GLU A 56 -15.65 -4.60 6.67
CA GLU A 56 -16.49 -5.74 6.31
C GLU A 56 -16.36 -6.10 4.83
N ALA A 57 -16.27 -5.10 3.95
CA ALA A 57 -16.07 -5.32 2.53
C ALA A 57 -14.71 -5.97 2.22
N VAL A 58 -13.62 -5.42 2.76
CA VAL A 58 -12.28 -6.00 2.63
C VAL A 58 -12.26 -7.44 3.15
N ARG A 59 -12.88 -7.68 4.30
CA ARG A 59 -12.96 -9.03 4.91
C ARG A 59 -13.76 -10.01 4.08
N ALA A 60 -14.88 -9.58 3.49
CA ALA A 60 -15.70 -10.41 2.61
C ALA A 60 -14.93 -10.81 1.34
N ILE A 61 -14.27 -9.85 0.70
CA ILE A 61 -13.45 -10.08 -0.51
C ILE A 61 -12.27 -11.01 -0.18
N SER A 62 -11.53 -10.73 0.89
CA SER A 62 -10.41 -11.55 1.35
C SER A 62 -10.79 -13.02 1.54
N ARG A 63 -11.96 -13.29 2.14
CA ARG A 63 -12.44 -14.66 2.36
C ARG A 63 -12.91 -15.34 1.08
N LYS A 64 -13.54 -14.59 0.17
CA LYS A 64 -14.13 -15.16 -1.04
C LYS A 64 -13.08 -15.44 -2.12
N ILE A 65 -12.10 -14.55 -2.27
CA ILE A 65 -11.19 -14.49 -3.43
C ILE A 65 -9.73 -14.69 -3.01
N GLY A 66 -9.40 -14.60 -1.72
CA GLY A 66 -8.02 -14.65 -1.24
C GLY A 66 -7.30 -16.00 -1.36
N GLN A 67 -7.91 -17.01 -1.98
CA GLN A 67 -7.25 -18.26 -2.37
C GLN A 67 -6.74 -18.22 -3.83
N ASP A 68 -7.22 -17.28 -4.65
CA ASP A 68 -6.89 -17.21 -6.08
C ASP A 68 -5.83 -16.14 -6.40
N VAL A 69 -5.69 -15.14 -5.52
CA VAL A 69 -4.87 -13.93 -5.73
C VAL A 69 -4.37 -13.38 -4.39
N TRP A 70 -3.22 -12.70 -4.39
CA TRP A 70 -2.75 -12.02 -3.19
C TRP A 70 -3.67 -10.86 -2.84
N ILE A 71 -3.99 -10.73 -1.55
CA ILE A 71 -4.92 -9.70 -1.08
C ILE A 71 -4.16 -8.67 -0.28
N ALA A 72 -4.16 -7.44 -0.77
CA ALA A 72 -3.61 -6.29 -0.08
C ALA A 72 -4.72 -5.39 0.48
N ALA A 73 -4.44 -4.70 1.58
CA ALA A 73 -5.24 -3.59 2.03
C ALA A 73 -4.35 -2.46 2.55
N LEU A 74 -4.77 -1.23 2.28
CA LEU A 74 -4.04 -0.01 2.62
C LEU A 74 -4.31 0.42 4.06
N GLY A 75 -3.32 0.99 4.72
CA GLY A 75 -3.56 1.84 5.89
C GLY A 75 -2.39 2.75 6.21
N ARG A 76 -2.61 3.63 7.19
CA ARG A 76 -1.60 4.58 7.65
C ARG A 76 -0.54 3.87 8.49
N ALA A 77 0.63 4.50 8.66
CA ALA A 77 1.70 4.05 9.54
C ALA A 77 1.36 4.23 11.05
N VAL A 78 0.25 3.64 11.51
CA VAL A 78 -0.19 3.62 12.90
C VAL A 78 -0.70 2.23 13.27
N GLN A 79 -0.48 1.82 14.52
CA GLN A 79 -0.78 0.46 14.96
C GLN A 79 -2.24 0.04 14.75
N ALA A 80 -3.19 0.94 15.06
CA ALA A 80 -4.63 0.65 14.92
C ALA A 80 -5.04 0.36 13.46
N ASP A 81 -4.44 1.05 12.49
CA ASP A 81 -4.72 0.78 11.07
C ASP A 81 -4.13 -0.58 10.65
N ILE A 82 -2.92 -0.90 11.12
CA ILE A 82 -2.26 -2.19 10.84
C ILE A 82 -3.06 -3.36 11.42
N ASP A 83 -3.58 -3.22 12.65
CA ASP A 83 -4.46 -4.20 13.28
C ASP A 83 -5.75 -4.40 12.48
N CYS A 84 -6.32 -3.31 11.99
CA CYS A 84 -7.52 -3.31 11.16
C CYS A 84 -7.28 -4.02 9.82
N ILE A 85 -6.15 -3.76 9.16
CA ILE A 85 -5.71 -4.49 7.96
C ILE A 85 -5.59 -5.98 8.29
N TYR A 86 -4.76 -6.34 9.28
CA TYR A 86 -4.55 -7.73 9.65
C TYR A 86 -5.86 -8.46 9.93
N GLY A 87 -6.76 -7.86 10.72
CA GLY A 87 -8.07 -8.44 11.04
C GLY A 87 -8.97 -8.64 9.82
N SER A 88 -8.82 -7.84 8.78
CA SER A 88 -9.63 -7.92 7.56
C SER A 88 -9.05 -8.86 6.50
N ILE A 89 -7.73 -8.98 6.35
CA ILE A 89 -7.13 -9.76 5.24
C ILE A 89 -6.48 -11.09 5.63
N ARG A 90 -6.27 -11.38 6.93
CA ARG A 90 -5.53 -12.59 7.38
C ARG A 90 -6.10 -13.95 6.96
N ALA A 91 -7.31 -13.97 6.39
CA ALA A 91 -7.93 -15.20 5.89
C ALA A 91 -7.52 -15.56 4.45
N ALA A 92 -6.90 -14.62 3.72
CA ALA A 92 -6.32 -14.90 2.41
C ALA A 92 -5.09 -15.82 2.55
N GLU A 93 -4.80 -16.60 1.52
CA GLU A 93 -3.61 -17.45 1.45
C GLU A 93 -2.32 -16.60 1.44
N ASN A 94 -2.35 -15.49 0.70
CA ASN A 94 -1.22 -14.56 0.56
C ASN A 94 -1.65 -13.12 0.89
N PRO A 95 -1.81 -12.78 2.18
CA PRO A 95 -2.20 -11.44 2.61
C PRO A 95 -0.99 -10.49 2.62
N LEU A 96 -1.19 -9.25 2.19
CA LEU A 96 -0.17 -8.19 2.09
C LEU A 96 -0.63 -6.94 2.86
N ILE A 97 0.10 -6.56 3.90
CA ILE A 97 -0.14 -5.26 4.56
C ILE A 97 0.50 -4.17 3.71
N HIS A 98 -0.28 -3.18 3.27
CA HIS A 98 0.23 -2.01 2.56
C HIS A 98 0.17 -0.77 3.46
N ILE A 99 1.34 -0.28 3.84
CA ILE A 99 1.51 0.95 4.64
C ILE A 99 1.83 2.12 3.71
N VAL A 100 1.15 3.24 3.89
CA VAL A 100 1.50 4.52 3.26
C VAL A 100 1.93 5.56 4.30
N LEU A 101 3.03 6.25 4.02
CA LEU A 101 3.50 7.41 4.78
C LEU A 101 4.16 8.42 3.83
N GLY A 102 3.75 9.68 3.93
CA GLY A 102 4.29 10.77 3.11
C GLY A 102 5.79 11.00 3.31
N SER A 103 6.51 11.18 2.20
CA SER A 103 7.95 11.40 2.15
C SER A 103 8.37 12.82 1.73
N SER A 104 7.46 13.74 1.42
CA SER A 104 7.85 15.10 0.98
C SER A 104 7.94 16.13 2.11
N ASP A 105 8.90 17.06 2.00
CA ASP A 105 9.17 18.12 2.99
C ASP A 105 7.94 18.98 3.32
N VAL A 106 7.04 19.18 2.34
CA VAL A 106 5.78 19.90 2.55
C VAL A 106 4.85 19.11 3.49
N HIS A 107 4.80 17.78 3.35
CA HIS A 107 4.04 16.92 4.25
C HIS A 107 4.68 16.84 5.64
N VAL A 108 6.00 16.65 5.71
CA VAL A 108 6.75 16.50 6.97
C VAL A 108 6.70 17.79 7.80
N ALA A 109 6.97 18.95 7.19
CA ALA A 109 7.04 20.22 7.89
C ALA A 109 5.67 20.84 8.19
N LYS A 110 4.69 20.81 7.26
CA LYS A 110 3.39 21.48 7.44
C LYS A 110 2.28 20.59 8.01
N LYS A 111 2.27 19.28 7.72
CA LYS A 111 1.19 18.36 8.14
C LYS A 111 1.49 17.67 9.46
N PHE A 112 2.76 17.30 9.70
CA PHE A 112 3.12 16.46 10.86
C PHE A 112 3.89 17.18 11.98
N ARG A 113 4.47 18.37 11.74
CA ARG A 113 5.35 19.06 12.71
C ARG A 113 6.46 18.15 13.27
N LYS A 114 7.04 17.33 12.40
CA LYS A 114 8.07 16.32 12.74
C LYS A 114 9.34 16.55 11.93
N THR A 115 10.46 16.06 12.44
CA THR A 115 11.70 16.02 11.66
C THR A 115 11.69 14.85 10.67
N PRO A 116 12.48 14.91 9.58
CA PRO A 116 12.65 13.78 8.66
C PRO A 116 12.98 12.46 9.38
N GLU A 117 13.86 12.49 10.38
CA GLU A 117 14.27 11.32 11.16
C GLU A 117 13.10 10.74 11.95
N GLN A 118 12.25 11.59 12.53
CA GLN A 118 11.06 11.14 13.25
C GLN A 118 10.08 10.44 12.32
N VAL A 119 9.93 10.91 11.07
CA VAL A 119 9.06 10.29 10.07
C VAL A 119 9.62 8.93 9.64
N ILE A 120 10.94 8.83 9.42
CA ILE A 120 11.61 7.55 9.16
C ILE A 120 11.37 6.57 10.32
N GLN A 121 11.55 7.01 11.57
CA GLN A 121 11.32 6.13 12.74
C GLN A 121 9.85 5.68 12.86
N MET A 122 8.90 6.54 12.48
CA MET A 122 7.49 6.13 12.41
C MET A 122 7.27 5.04 11.35
N GLY A 123 7.82 5.20 10.15
CA GLY A 123 7.76 4.20 9.09
C GLY A 123 8.40 2.87 9.52
N VAL A 124 9.60 2.93 10.11
CA VAL A 124 10.31 1.76 10.65
C VAL A 124 9.50 1.05 11.74
N GLY A 125 8.92 1.79 12.68
CA GLY A 125 8.10 1.22 13.75
C GLY A 125 6.85 0.52 13.20
N ALA A 126 6.17 1.16 12.24
CA ALA A 126 5.00 0.59 11.57
C ALA A 126 5.35 -0.69 10.80
N VAL A 127 6.44 -0.68 10.03
CA VAL A 127 6.88 -1.85 9.26
C VAL A 127 7.31 -3.00 10.17
N LYS A 128 8.09 -2.74 11.23
CA LYS A 128 8.46 -3.77 12.21
C LYS A 128 7.24 -4.43 12.84
N TYR A 129 6.21 -3.63 13.13
CA TYR A 129 4.97 -4.16 13.69
C TYR A 129 4.21 -5.01 12.66
N ALA A 130 4.02 -4.50 11.44
CA ALA A 130 3.35 -5.23 10.38
C ALA A 130 4.06 -6.55 10.02
N SER A 131 5.39 -6.55 9.96
CA SER A 131 6.18 -7.75 9.67
C SER A 131 6.15 -8.80 10.80
N SER A 132 5.76 -8.39 12.01
CA SER A 132 5.51 -9.34 13.11
C SER A 132 4.16 -10.06 12.97
N LEU A 133 3.23 -9.51 12.19
CA LEU A 133 1.89 -10.05 11.96
C LEU A 133 1.80 -10.88 10.68
N LEU A 134 2.39 -10.40 9.58
CA LEU A 134 2.34 -11.05 8.27
C LEU A 134 3.70 -11.00 7.58
N PRO A 135 4.05 -12.02 6.76
CA PRO A 135 5.35 -12.09 6.10
C PRO A 135 5.52 -11.05 4.98
N GLN A 136 4.42 -10.55 4.41
CA GLN A 136 4.45 -9.62 3.28
C GLN A 136 3.99 -8.23 3.72
N VAL A 137 4.88 -7.26 3.52
CA VAL A 137 4.66 -5.86 3.87
C VAL A 137 5.13 -4.96 2.73
N GLN A 138 4.19 -4.19 2.18
CA GLN A 138 4.47 -3.14 1.21
C GLN A 138 4.54 -1.79 1.92
N TYR A 139 5.54 -0.99 1.58
CA TYR A 139 5.68 0.38 2.06
C TYR A 139 5.69 1.37 0.88
N SER A 140 4.77 2.32 0.91
CA SER A 140 4.68 3.42 -0.06
C SER A 140 5.27 4.71 0.48
N LEU A 141 6.20 5.29 -0.29
CA LEU A 141 6.72 6.64 -0.07
C LEU A 141 5.80 7.64 -0.78
N GLU A 142 4.72 8.07 -0.12
CA GLU A 142 3.78 9.02 -0.74
C GLU A 142 4.51 10.32 -1.10
N ASP A 143 4.30 10.79 -2.33
CA ASP A 143 4.95 11.97 -2.92
C ASP A 143 6.44 11.79 -3.28
N ALA A 144 6.87 10.55 -3.55
CA ALA A 144 8.26 10.24 -3.85
C ALA A 144 8.87 10.98 -5.06
N SER A 145 8.08 11.26 -6.12
CA SER A 145 8.60 11.96 -7.30
C SER A 145 9.10 13.38 -7.04
N ARG A 146 8.80 13.96 -5.87
CA ARG A 146 9.21 15.32 -5.45
C ARG A 146 10.08 15.34 -4.19
N SER A 147 10.49 14.18 -3.68
CA SER A 147 11.36 14.08 -2.51
C SER A 147 12.83 14.09 -2.91
N GLU A 148 13.69 14.63 -2.03
CA GLU A 148 15.14 14.52 -2.18
C GLU A 148 15.58 13.04 -2.18
N PHE A 149 16.45 12.68 -3.13
CA PHE A 149 16.86 11.29 -3.37
C PHE A 149 17.47 10.65 -2.12
N GLU A 150 18.31 11.39 -1.41
CA GLU A 150 19.02 10.95 -0.21
C GLU A 150 18.04 10.61 0.91
N TYR A 151 16.97 11.41 1.07
CA TYR A 151 15.92 11.12 2.04
C TYR A 151 15.10 9.89 1.65
N LEU A 152 14.75 9.74 0.37
CA LEU A 152 14.07 8.55 -0.14
C LEU A 152 14.91 7.29 0.11
N TRP A 153 16.19 7.33 -0.25
CA TRP A 153 17.11 6.21 -0.09
C TRP A 153 17.27 5.82 1.38
N GLN A 154 17.50 6.79 2.27
CA GLN A 154 17.58 6.55 3.71
C GLN A 154 16.29 5.93 4.27
N THR A 155 15.14 6.41 3.81
CA THR A 155 13.83 5.87 4.21
C THR A 155 13.67 4.43 3.74
N ILE A 156 13.91 4.16 2.46
CA ILE A 156 13.83 2.83 1.83
C ILE A 156 14.74 1.86 2.57
N GLU A 157 16.02 2.21 2.77
CA GLU A 157 16.98 1.36 3.45
C GLU A 157 16.52 1.01 4.87
N ALA A 158 16.00 2.00 5.61
CA ALA A 158 15.52 1.83 6.97
C ALA A 158 14.29 0.90 7.04
N VAL A 159 13.31 1.06 6.15
CA VAL A 159 12.10 0.22 6.14
C VAL A 159 12.35 -1.19 5.61
N VAL A 160 13.27 -1.35 4.65
CA VAL A 160 13.72 -2.68 4.20
C VAL A 160 14.39 -3.43 5.35
N LYS A 161 15.32 -2.78 6.08
CA LYS A 161 15.93 -3.36 7.30
C LYS A 161 14.89 -3.66 8.39
N ALA A 162 13.77 -2.94 8.41
CA ALA A 162 12.68 -3.13 9.35
C ALA A 162 11.78 -4.34 9.02
N GLY A 163 11.79 -4.81 7.76
CA GLY A 163 10.98 -5.95 7.32
C GLY A 163 10.04 -5.68 6.13
N ALA A 164 10.13 -4.52 5.47
CA ALA A 164 9.37 -4.28 4.24
C ALA A 164 9.87 -5.22 3.13
N THR A 165 8.96 -5.95 2.50
CA THR A 165 9.26 -6.89 1.40
C THR A 165 8.99 -6.30 0.02
N ILE A 166 8.16 -5.24 -0.05
CA ILE A 166 7.85 -4.51 -1.28
C ILE A 166 7.96 -3.01 -1.01
N ILE A 167 8.66 -2.29 -1.90
CA ILE A 167 8.74 -0.84 -1.88
C ILE A 167 7.97 -0.30 -3.07
N ASN A 168 6.99 0.56 -2.80
CA ASN A 168 6.25 1.27 -3.82
C ASN A 168 6.72 2.72 -3.89
N VAL A 169 7.05 3.17 -5.10
CA VAL A 169 7.50 4.54 -5.39
C VAL A 169 6.43 5.15 -6.30
N PRO A 170 5.46 5.90 -5.76
CA PRO A 170 4.41 6.53 -6.55
C PRO A 170 4.84 7.87 -7.15
N ASP A 171 4.44 8.14 -8.40
CA ASP A 171 4.34 9.52 -8.91
C ASP A 171 2.98 10.11 -8.51
N THR A 172 2.87 10.55 -7.26
CA THR A 172 1.60 10.93 -6.63
C THR A 172 0.86 12.06 -7.36
N VAL A 173 1.58 12.99 -7.99
CA VAL A 173 0.97 14.11 -8.72
C VAL A 173 0.73 13.77 -10.19
N GLY A 174 1.51 12.83 -10.76
CA GLY A 174 1.39 12.41 -12.16
C GLY A 174 2.07 13.34 -13.16
N PHE A 175 3.04 14.16 -12.72
CA PHE A 175 3.75 15.13 -13.56
C PHE A 175 5.20 14.72 -13.86
N ALA A 176 5.66 13.54 -13.41
CA ALA A 176 7.01 13.09 -13.70
C ALA A 176 7.17 12.74 -15.19
N ILE A 177 8.31 13.10 -15.75
CA ILE A 177 8.68 12.71 -17.12
C ILE A 177 9.19 11.25 -17.09
N PRO A 178 8.78 10.37 -18.02
CA PRO A 178 9.17 8.96 -18.00
C PRO A 178 10.68 8.71 -17.85
N GLU A 179 11.52 9.49 -18.55
CA GLU A 179 12.97 9.39 -18.46
C GLU A 179 13.53 9.83 -17.10
N GLU A 180 12.91 10.82 -16.45
CA GLU A 180 13.31 11.31 -15.13
C GLU A 180 12.92 10.31 -14.05
N PHE A 181 11.68 9.82 -14.09
CA PHE A 181 11.20 8.81 -13.16
C PHE A 181 11.95 7.48 -13.33
N GLY A 182 12.22 7.06 -14.57
CA GLY A 182 13.04 5.88 -14.85
C GLY A 182 14.46 5.98 -14.28
N LYS A 183 15.08 7.17 -14.33
CA LYS A 183 16.40 7.41 -13.70
C LYS A 183 16.32 7.33 -12.18
N LEU A 184 15.25 7.84 -11.56
CA LEU A 184 15.02 7.71 -10.13
C LEU A 184 14.96 6.24 -9.70
N ILE A 185 14.20 5.41 -10.44
CA ILE A 185 14.04 3.98 -10.14
C ILE A 185 15.31 3.16 -10.44
N TYR A 186 16.13 3.59 -11.40
CA TYR A 186 17.36 2.88 -11.77
C TYR A 186 18.50 3.04 -10.75
N ARG A 187 18.53 4.17 -10.04
CA ARG A 187 19.57 4.50 -9.04
C ARG A 187 19.50 3.58 -7.81
#